data_AF-A0A350UGZ0-F1
#
_entry.id   AF-A0A350UGZ0-F1
#
_cell.length_a   1.000
_cell.length_b   1.000
_cell.length_c   1.000
_cell.angle_alpha   90.00
_cell.angle_beta   90.00
_cell.angle_gamma   90.00
#
_symmetry.space_group_name_H-M   'P 1'
#
loop_
_entity.id
_entity.type
_entity.pdbx_description
1 polymer ?
#
loop_
_entity_poly.entity_id
_entity_poly.type
_entity_poly.pdbx_seq_one_letter_code
_entity_poly.pdbx_strand_id
1 'polypeptide(L)'
;MTTAHRCTLAIALGALSVLAQAPRQDEKASKSSSAQPLQAVQSGSGAVGVNPNQPYRPVPLNRASSRETIFEFYLRALNPRQIRWGDKIDRRLVQLAEQSVLNPYFRWSAIQTGIILFLLLVCWVWWDKMRQTKWVAAECLADAINAKCIAEDRALEAIGLYNRHIEQCNRVIESQESGLPGTSPTDTWRQEVLTLKNKLTAEEARSMRLQKALEDREALQAGLEQRLRQLETLVQERQNGANAELVARLQRAESQLWDKKTPKRGAK
;
A
#
# COMPACT_ATOMS: atom_id res chain seq x y z
N MET A 1 13.27 6.23 11.93
CA MET A 1 13.55 5.96 10.49
C MET A 1 14.35 4.65 10.26
N THR A 2 14.40 3.72 11.21
CA THR A 2 15.24 2.49 11.15
C THR A 2 14.46 1.20 10.87
N THR A 3 13.12 1.24 10.90
CA THR A 3 12.25 0.08 10.72
C THR A 3 12.01 -0.27 9.26
N ALA A 4 11.84 0.72 8.37
CA ALA A 4 11.61 0.49 6.94
C ALA A 4 12.79 -0.17 6.22
N HIS A 5 14.04 0.18 6.60
CA HIS A 5 15.25 -0.44 6.04
C HIS A 5 15.47 -1.89 6.47
N ARG A 6 14.91 -2.31 7.61
CA ARG A 6 15.00 -3.70 8.08
C ARG A 6 14.02 -4.62 7.34
N CYS A 7 12.85 -4.12 6.96
CA CYS A 7 11.87 -4.88 6.21
C CYS A 7 12.30 -5.13 4.76
N THR A 8 12.94 -4.16 4.10
CA THR A 8 13.41 -4.34 2.72
C THR A 8 14.61 -5.31 2.62
N LEU A 9 15.50 -5.32 3.62
CA LEU A 9 16.59 -6.29 3.70
C LEU A 9 16.11 -7.72 3.97
N ALA A 10 15.07 -7.90 4.80
CA ALA A 10 14.50 -9.22 5.08
C ALA A 10 13.82 -9.85 3.85
N ILE A 11 13.17 -9.04 3.01
CA ILE A 11 12.51 -9.52 1.78
C ILE A 11 13.54 -9.89 0.71
N ALA A 12 14.65 -9.16 0.60
CA ALA A 12 15.73 -9.47 -0.33
C ALA A 12 16.49 -10.76 0.05
N LEU A 13 16.68 -11.02 1.35
CA LEU A 13 17.32 -12.26 1.83
C LEU A 13 16.40 -13.49 1.72
N GLY A 14 15.08 -13.33 1.89
CA GLY A 14 14.11 -14.41 1.72
C GLY A 14 13.99 -14.91 0.27
N ALA A 15 14.11 -14.03 -0.72
CA ALA A 15 14.04 -14.40 -2.13
C ALA A 15 15.26 -15.21 -2.61
N LEU A 16 16.44 -15.00 -2.00
CA LEU A 16 17.65 -15.79 -2.30
C LEU A 16 17.62 -17.18 -1.66
N SER A 17 16.98 -17.36 -0.50
CA SER A 17 16.86 -18.67 0.15
C SER A 17 15.87 -19.61 -0.58
N VAL A 18 14.84 -19.06 -1.22
CA VAL A 18 13.84 -19.87 -1.97
C VAL A 18 14.38 -20.36 -3.31
N LEU A 19 15.36 -19.67 -3.92
CA LEU A 19 16.00 -20.15 -5.17
C LEU A 19 17.11 -21.19 -4.94
N ALA A 20 17.56 -21.40 -3.70
CA ALA A 20 18.64 -22.33 -3.37
C ALA A 20 18.16 -23.75 -3.00
N GLN A 21 16.85 -23.95 -2.82
CA GLN A 21 16.27 -25.26 -2.47
C GLN A 21 15.66 -25.93 -3.70
N ALA A 22 16.52 -26.45 -4.58
CA ALA A 22 16.13 -27.53 -5.48
C ALA A 22 16.10 -28.84 -4.67
N PRO A 23 15.00 -29.61 -4.67
CA PRO A 23 15.00 -30.91 -4.01
C PRO A 23 15.88 -31.88 -4.81
N ARG A 24 17.02 -32.26 -4.25
CA ARG A 24 17.68 -33.53 -4.58
C ARG A 24 16.78 -34.65 -4.09
N GLN A 25 16.10 -35.33 -5.01
CA GLN A 25 15.47 -36.62 -4.71
C GLN A 25 16.37 -37.75 -5.16
N ASP A 26 16.88 -38.41 -4.11
CA ASP A 26 17.43 -39.74 -3.98
C ASP A 26 17.28 -40.72 -5.15
N GLU A 27 18.43 -41.13 -5.64
CA GLU A 27 18.68 -42.36 -6.35
C GLU A 27 18.68 -43.53 -5.35
N LYS A 28 17.60 -44.34 -5.29
CA LYS A 28 17.64 -45.81 -5.10
C LYS A 28 16.24 -46.47 -5.08
N ALA A 29 16.21 -47.62 -5.76
CA ALA A 29 15.36 -48.81 -5.56
C ALA A 29 13.96 -48.88 -6.24
N SER A 30 13.90 -49.57 -7.39
CA SER A 30 13.11 -50.81 -7.58
C SER A 30 13.28 -51.33 -9.02
N LYS A 31 14.20 -52.27 -9.25
CA LYS A 31 13.93 -53.67 -9.65
C LYS A 31 12.61 -53.92 -10.41
N SER A 32 12.79 -54.29 -11.68
CA SER A 32 12.13 -55.37 -12.44
C SER A 32 10.60 -55.49 -12.42
N SER A 33 10.00 -55.31 -13.59
CA SER A 33 8.86 -56.14 -14.01
C SER A 33 8.85 -56.22 -15.53
N SER A 34 9.45 -57.29 -16.05
CA SER A 34 9.24 -57.77 -17.41
C SER A 34 7.74 -58.01 -17.61
N ALA A 35 7.16 -57.47 -18.67
CA ALA A 35 5.81 -57.82 -19.11
C ALA A 35 5.75 -59.32 -19.42
N GLN A 36 5.23 -60.12 -18.50
CA GLN A 36 4.88 -61.51 -18.77
C GLN A 36 3.48 -61.57 -19.41
N PRO A 37 3.27 -62.45 -20.41
CA PRO A 37 1.99 -62.58 -21.08
C PRO A 37 0.92 -63.16 -20.13
N LEU A 38 -0.28 -62.57 -20.16
CA LEU A 38 -1.46 -63.05 -19.43
C LEU A 38 -1.79 -64.48 -19.88
N GLN A 39 -1.86 -65.42 -18.92
CA GLN A 39 -2.25 -66.80 -19.19
C GLN A 39 -3.79 -66.89 -19.15
N ALA A 40 -4.39 -67.26 -20.29
CA ALA A 40 -5.82 -67.48 -20.40
C ALA A 40 -6.16 -68.89 -19.91
N VAL A 41 -6.95 -68.99 -18.83
CA VAL A 41 -7.52 -70.28 -18.40
C VAL A 41 -8.98 -70.30 -18.83
N GLN A 42 -9.35 -71.28 -19.66
CA GLN A 42 -10.74 -71.51 -20.02
C GLN A 42 -11.46 -72.15 -18.83
N SER A 43 -12.39 -71.42 -18.23
CA SER A 43 -13.43 -72.00 -17.40
C SER A 43 -14.74 -71.96 -18.19
N GLY A 44 -15.61 -72.97 -18.02
CA GLY A 44 -16.75 -73.34 -18.88
C GLY A 44 -17.87 -72.30 -19.06
N SER A 45 -17.61 -71.00 -18.84
CA SER A 45 -18.49 -69.88 -19.16
C SER A 45 -17.72 -68.62 -19.62
N GLY A 46 -16.50 -68.76 -20.14
CA GLY A 46 -15.71 -67.67 -20.76
C GLY A 46 -14.27 -67.57 -20.23
N ALA A 47 -13.37 -67.02 -21.07
CA ALA A 47 -11.95 -66.85 -20.72
C ALA A 47 -11.77 -65.72 -19.69
N VAL A 48 -11.18 -66.06 -18.53
CA VAL A 48 -10.83 -65.11 -17.47
C VAL A 48 -9.31 -65.06 -17.38
N GLY A 49 -8.74 -63.87 -17.58
CA GLY A 49 -7.31 -63.62 -17.42
C GLY A 49 -7.01 -63.28 -15.98
N VAL A 50 -6.16 -64.09 -15.35
CA VAL A 50 -5.72 -63.88 -13.96
C VAL A 50 -4.30 -63.34 -13.98
N ASN A 51 -4.09 -62.16 -13.39
CA ASN A 51 -2.76 -61.62 -13.16
C ASN A 51 -2.26 -62.14 -11.79
N PRO A 52 -1.12 -62.86 -11.72
CA PRO A 52 -0.69 -63.55 -10.50
C PRO A 52 -0.30 -62.62 -9.33
N ASN A 53 -0.13 -61.32 -9.57
CA ASN A 53 0.35 -60.37 -8.56
C ASN A 53 -0.74 -59.51 -7.91
N GLN A 54 -2.02 -59.82 -8.13
CA GLN A 54 -3.13 -59.08 -7.49
C GLN A 54 -4.17 -60.03 -6.87
N PRO A 55 -4.65 -59.76 -5.64
CA PRO A 55 -5.72 -60.54 -5.03
C PRO A 55 -7.01 -60.40 -5.86
N TYR A 56 -7.62 -61.56 -6.12
CA TYR A 56 -8.79 -61.85 -6.97
C TYR A 56 -9.73 -60.65 -7.21
N ARG A 57 -9.55 -59.96 -8.34
CA ARG A 57 -10.58 -59.11 -8.94
C ARG A 57 -10.82 -59.62 -10.36
N PRO A 58 -11.95 -60.32 -10.64
CA PRO A 58 -12.21 -60.80 -11.98
C PRO A 58 -12.41 -59.59 -12.90
N VAL A 59 -11.47 -59.41 -13.84
CA VAL A 59 -11.59 -58.43 -14.91
C VAL A 59 -12.37 -59.11 -16.03
N PRO A 60 -13.59 -58.66 -16.37
CA PRO A 60 -14.31 -59.23 -17.49
C PRO A 60 -13.53 -58.95 -18.79
N LEU A 61 -13.10 -60.00 -19.49
CA LEU A 61 -12.45 -59.88 -20.80
C LEU A 61 -13.41 -59.46 -21.93
N ASN A 62 -14.72 -59.47 -21.66
CA ASN A 62 -15.69 -58.80 -22.52
C ASN A 62 -15.69 -57.32 -22.16
N ARG A 63 -14.92 -56.53 -22.91
CA ARG A 63 -14.96 -55.08 -22.92
C ARG A 63 -16.36 -54.65 -23.38
N ALA A 64 -17.31 -54.60 -22.46
CA ALA A 64 -18.56 -53.88 -22.68
C ALA A 64 -18.15 -52.46 -23.08
N SER A 65 -18.57 -52.04 -24.28
CA SER A 65 -18.35 -50.69 -24.79
C SER A 65 -18.71 -49.70 -23.67
N SER A 66 -17.71 -49.10 -23.05
CA SER A 66 -17.92 -48.08 -22.03
C SER A 66 -18.65 -46.96 -22.74
N ARG A 67 -19.92 -46.75 -22.41
CA ARG A 67 -20.68 -45.58 -22.86
C ARG A 67 -19.79 -44.36 -22.63
N GLU A 68 -19.38 -43.71 -23.71
CA GLU A 68 -18.52 -42.53 -23.69
C GLU A 68 -19.15 -41.54 -22.72
N THR A 69 -18.47 -41.25 -21.62
CA THR A 69 -18.94 -40.22 -20.70
C THR A 69 -18.84 -38.88 -21.41
N ILE A 70 -19.79 -37.97 -21.19
CA ILE A 70 -19.81 -36.64 -21.83
C ILE A 70 -18.45 -35.94 -21.68
N PHE A 71 -17.75 -36.18 -20.57
CA PHE A 71 -16.39 -35.70 -20.34
C PHE A 71 -15.33 -36.27 -21.29
N GLU A 72 -15.39 -37.55 -21.67
CA GLU A 72 -14.51 -38.10 -22.70
C GLU A 72 -14.76 -37.46 -24.06
N PHE A 73 -16.02 -37.17 -24.41
CA PHE A 73 -16.34 -36.49 -25.67
C PHE A 73 -15.73 -35.07 -25.70
N TYR A 74 -15.90 -34.29 -24.63
CA TYR A 74 -15.29 -32.96 -24.53
C TYR A 74 -13.76 -33.04 -24.51
N LEU A 75 -13.16 -33.93 -23.73
CA LEU A 75 -11.70 -34.09 -23.69
C LEU A 75 -11.11 -34.54 -25.04
N ARG A 76 -11.86 -35.35 -25.79
CA ARG A 76 -11.48 -35.79 -27.14
C ARG A 76 -11.67 -34.69 -28.18
N ALA A 77 -12.68 -33.84 -28.04
CA ALA A 77 -12.87 -32.66 -28.88
C ALA A 77 -11.79 -31.59 -28.63
N LEU A 78 -11.37 -31.39 -27.38
CA LEU A 78 -10.29 -30.46 -27.02
C LEU A 78 -8.89 -31.02 -27.32
N ASN A 79 -8.69 -32.33 -27.35
CA ASN A 79 -7.41 -32.97 -27.67
C ASN A 79 -7.54 -34.10 -28.71
N PRO A 80 -7.91 -33.77 -29.96
CA PRO A 80 -8.22 -34.76 -30.99
C PRO A 80 -7.01 -35.60 -31.40
N ARG A 81 -5.79 -35.12 -31.10
CA ARG A 81 -4.52 -35.79 -31.40
C ARG A 81 -3.94 -36.57 -30.22
N GLN A 82 -4.65 -36.66 -29.08
CA GLN A 82 -4.15 -37.27 -27.84
C GLN A 82 -2.74 -36.79 -27.46
N ILE A 83 -2.49 -35.49 -27.64
CA ILE A 83 -1.19 -34.89 -27.31
C ILE A 83 -1.10 -34.85 -25.79
N ARG A 84 -0.09 -35.51 -25.23
CA ARG A 84 0.25 -35.37 -23.81
C ARG A 84 0.77 -33.96 -23.57
N TRP A 85 -0.13 -33.06 -23.17
CA TRP A 85 0.20 -31.67 -22.90
C TRP A 85 1.18 -31.51 -21.75
N GLY A 86 1.13 -32.38 -20.73
CA GLY A 86 2.13 -32.46 -19.66
C GLY A 86 3.54 -32.61 -20.22
N ASP A 87 3.80 -33.70 -20.94
CA ASP A 87 5.12 -33.96 -21.55
C ASP A 87 5.60 -32.83 -22.48
N LYS A 88 4.68 -32.15 -23.18
CA LYS A 88 5.03 -31.06 -24.09
C LYS A 88 5.33 -29.76 -23.36
N ILE A 89 4.62 -29.48 -22.26
CA ILE A 89 4.89 -28.35 -21.36
C ILE A 89 6.21 -28.60 -20.63
N ASP A 90 6.42 -29.80 -20.10
CA ASP A 90 7.65 -30.19 -19.42
C ASP A 90 8.87 -30.09 -20.34
N ARG A 91 8.78 -30.56 -21.59
CA ARG A 91 9.87 -30.38 -22.58
C ARG A 91 10.18 -28.91 -22.85
N ARG A 92 9.16 -28.05 -22.92
CA ARG A 92 9.35 -26.61 -23.12
C ARG A 92 9.94 -25.95 -21.88
N LEU A 93 9.54 -26.39 -20.70
CA LEU A 93 10.06 -25.92 -19.42
C LEU A 93 11.53 -26.32 -19.24
N VAL A 94 11.90 -27.54 -19.62
CA VAL A 94 13.29 -28.02 -19.61
C VAL A 94 14.13 -27.21 -20.60
N GLN A 95 13.65 -27.01 -21.84
CA GLN A 95 14.35 -26.18 -22.83
C GLN A 95 14.51 -24.72 -22.37
N LEU A 96 13.47 -24.13 -21.77
CA LEU A 96 13.54 -22.79 -21.19
C LEU A 96 14.52 -22.75 -20.01
N ALA A 97 14.51 -23.75 -19.14
CA ALA A 97 15.40 -23.82 -17.97
C ALA A 97 16.87 -24.00 -18.39
N GLU A 98 17.13 -24.81 -19.41
CA GLU A 98 18.47 -24.95 -20.01
C GLU A 98 18.98 -23.63 -20.60
N GLN A 99 18.11 -22.86 -21.27
CA GLN A 99 18.49 -21.60 -21.90
C GLN A 99 18.56 -20.41 -20.93
N SER A 100 17.78 -20.42 -19.84
CA SER A 100 17.70 -19.31 -18.88
C SER A 100 18.44 -19.59 -17.57
N VAL A 101 17.99 -20.57 -16.78
CA VAL A 101 18.47 -20.78 -15.40
C VAL A 101 19.82 -21.50 -15.37
N LEU A 102 20.07 -22.44 -16.28
CA LEU A 102 21.35 -23.14 -16.36
C LEU A 102 22.43 -22.36 -17.13
N ASN A 103 22.06 -21.33 -17.90
CA ASN A 103 23.02 -20.55 -18.67
C ASN A 103 23.72 -19.49 -17.79
N PRO A 104 25.05 -19.57 -17.58
CA PRO A 104 25.80 -18.63 -16.75
C PRO A 104 25.68 -17.16 -17.22
N TYR A 105 25.60 -16.93 -18.53
CA TYR A 105 25.52 -15.58 -19.10
C TYR A 105 24.18 -14.90 -18.82
N PHE A 106 23.08 -15.67 -18.80
CA PHE A 106 21.76 -15.13 -18.46
C PHE A 106 21.70 -14.71 -16.99
N ARG A 107 22.33 -15.48 -16.09
CA ARG A 107 22.42 -15.13 -14.66
C ARG A 107 23.22 -13.83 -14.45
N TRP A 108 24.34 -13.68 -15.16
CA TRP A 108 25.12 -12.44 -15.12
C TRP A 108 24.34 -11.25 -15.66
N SER A 109 23.62 -11.41 -16.77
CA SER A 109 22.75 -10.36 -17.31
C SER A 109 21.61 -10.00 -16.35
N ALA A 110 20.96 -10.99 -15.74
CA ALA A 110 19.90 -10.77 -14.76
C ALA A 110 20.41 -10.03 -13.51
N ILE A 111 21.58 -10.40 -12.99
CA ILE A 111 22.24 -9.68 -11.88
C ILE A 111 22.57 -8.25 -12.31
N GLN A 112 23.11 -8.05 -13.51
CA GLN A 112 23.44 -6.73 -14.03
C GLN A 112 22.19 -5.85 -14.16
N THR A 113 21.08 -6.39 -14.66
CA THR A 113 19.80 -5.66 -14.71
C THR A 113 19.28 -5.34 -13.31
N GLY A 114 19.44 -6.25 -12.34
CA GLY A 114 19.12 -6.00 -10.94
C GLY A 114 19.94 -4.87 -10.33
N ILE A 115 21.24 -4.81 -10.63
CA ILE A 115 22.13 -3.73 -10.19
C ILE A 115 21.70 -2.40 -10.81
N ILE A 116 21.39 -2.36 -12.11
CA ILE A 116 20.93 -1.15 -12.81
C ILE A 116 19.61 -0.64 -12.20
N LEU A 117 18.64 -1.54 -11.96
CA LEU A 117 17.38 -1.19 -11.32
C LEU A 117 17.57 -0.69 -9.89
N PHE A 118 18.47 -1.30 -9.13
CA PHE A 118 18.82 -0.84 -7.79
C PHE A 118 19.45 0.55 -7.82
N LEU A 119 20.38 0.80 -8.74
CA LEU A 119 21.02 2.11 -8.89
C LEU A 119 20.01 3.19 -9.29
N LEU A 120 19.08 2.87 -10.18
CA LEU A 120 17.96 3.74 -10.55
C LEU A 120 17.06 4.05 -9.36
N LEU A 121 16.76 3.05 -8.53
CA LEU A 121 15.94 3.23 -7.33
C LEU A 121 16.65 4.12 -6.30
N VAL A 122 17.95 3.93 -6.07
CA VAL A 122 18.73 4.80 -5.19
C VAL A 122 18.77 6.23 -5.73
N CYS A 123 18.99 6.39 -7.03
CA CYS A 123 18.95 7.70 -7.70
C CYS A 123 17.58 8.37 -7.53
N TRP A 124 16.49 7.60 -7.67
CA TRP A 124 15.13 8.08 -7.50
C TRP A 124 14.85 8.53 -6.06
N VAL A 125 15.23 7.74 -5.06
CA VAL A 125 15.08 8.09 -3.64
C VAL A 125 15.92 9.32 -3.30
N TRP A 126 17.14 9.41 -3.83
CA TRP A 126 17.99 10.58 -3.64
C TRP A 126 17.37 11.84 -4.27
N TRP A 127 16.84 11.71 -5.48
CA TRP A 127 16.15 12.80 -6.16
C TRP A 127 14.92 13.28 -5.39
N ASP A 128 14.10 12.36 -4.88
CA ASP A 128 12.94 12.69 -4.05
C ASP A 128 13.37 13.43 -2.77
N LYS A 129 14.43 12.97 -2.11
CA LYS A 129 15.01 13.65 -0.95
C LYS A 129 15.50 15.06 -1.27
N MET A 130 16.21 15.24 -2.38
CA MET A 130 16.64 16.57 -2.85
C MET A 130 15.47 17.49 -3.21
N ARG A 131 14.35 16.94 -3.68
CA ARG A 131 13.14 17.71 -3.95
C ARG A 131 12.51 18.20 -2.64
N GLN A 132 12.42 17.32 -1.64
CA GLN A 132 11.89 17.66 -0.31
C GLN A 132 12.73 18.76 0.37
N THR A 133 14.07 18.66 0.33
CA THR A 133 14.93 19.67 0.95
C THR A 133 14.85 21.02 0.27
N LYS A 134 14.75 21.06 -1.07
CA LYS A 134 14.58 22.31 -1.83
C LYS A 134 13.26 23.02 -1.49
N TRP A 135 12.18 22.27 -1.31
CA TRP A 135 10.90 22.85 -0.90
C TRP A 135 10.97 23.48 0.50
N VAL A 136 11.55 22.76 1.46
CA VAL A 136 11.73 23.29 2.83
C VAL A 136 12.65 24.51 2.85
N ALA A 137 13.72 24.49 2.04
CA ALA A 137 14.62 25.64 1.92
C ALA A 137 13.91 26.87 1.32
N ALA A 138 13.00 26.66 0.35
CA ALA A 138 12.21 27.74 -0.23
C ALA A 138 11.24 28.35 0.79
N GLU A 139 10.56 27.52 1.59
CA GLU A 139 9.67 27.98 2.67
C GLU A 139 10.45 28.81 3.71
N CYS A 140 11.59 28.29 4.18
CA CYS A 140 12.43 28.97 5.15
C CYS A 140 12.98 30.30 4.62
N LEU A 141 13.35 30.36 3.33
CA LEU A 141 13.80 31.59 2.69
C LEU A 141 12.64 32.60 2.58
N ALA A 142 11.43 32.15 2.23
CA ALA A 142 10.25 33.01 2.18
C ALA A 142 9.91 33.60 3.56
N ASP A 143 9.95 32.78 4.61
CA ASP A 143 9.74 33.23 5.99
C ASP A 143 10.79 34.25 6.44
N ALA A 144 12.06 34.01 6.10
CA ALA A 144 13.14 34.93 6.44
C ALA A 144 13.01 36.29 5.72
N ILE A 145 12.61 36.29 4.45
CA ILE A 145 12.34 37.53 3.70
C ILE A 145 11.16 38.27 4.33
N ASN A 146 10.07 37.56 4.63
CA ASN A 146 8.89 38.19 5.22
C ASN A 146 9.19 38.82 6.58
N ALA A 147 9.94 38.10 7.44
CA ALA A 147 10.37 38.63 8.74
C ALA A 147 11.24 39.89 8.59
N LYS A 148 12.15 39.92 7.60
CA LYS A 148 12.97 41.08 7.29
C LYS A 148 12.12 42.27 6.86
N CYS A 149 11.17 42.07 5.94
CA CYS A 149 10.28 43.14 5.48
C CYS A 149 9.47 43.73 6.66
N ILE A 150 8.90 42.89 7.53
CA ILE A 150 8.17 43.35 8.71
C ILE A 150 9.07 44.15 9.66
N ALA A 151 10.32 43.72 9.84
CA ALA A 151 11.28 44.45 10.68
C ALA A 151 11.66 45.80 10.07
N GLU A 152 11.86 45.87 8.75
CA GLU A 152 12.14 47.10 8.02
C GLU A 152 10.95 48.08 8.08
N ASP A 153 9.73 47.59 7.86
CA ASP A 153 8.51 48.42 7.95
C ASP A 153 8.34 49.01 9.35
N ARG A 154 8.55 48.21 10.40
CA ARG A 154 8.50 48.69 11.79
C ARG A 154 9.60 49.69 12.10
N ALA A 155 10.80 49.51 11.54
CA ALA A 155 11.89 50.46 11.71
C ALA A 155 11.56 51.80 11.05
N LEU A 156 11.02 51.78 9.83
CA LEU A 156 10.56 52.99 9.12
C LEU A 156 9.44 53.70 9.85
N GLU A 157 8.46 52.96 10.39
CA GLU A 157 7.37 53.53 11.18
C GLU A 157 7.92 54.20 12.45
N ALA A 158 8.83 53.55 13.17
CA ALA A 158 9.46 54.12 14.36
C ALA A 158 10.25 55.40 14.05
N ILE A 159 11.01 55.43 12.95
CA ILE A 159 11.72 56.63 12.49
C ILE A 159 10.72 57.75 12.14
N GLY A 160 9.63 57.41 11.45
CA GLY A 160 8.57 58.36 11.11
C GLY A 160 7.91 58.98 12.35
N LEU A 161 7.61 58.16 13.35
CA LEU A 161 7.07 58.62 14.64
C LEU A 161 8.06 59.52 15.38
N TYR A 162 9.35 59.15 15.41
CA TYR A 162 10.39 59.96 16.04
C TYR A 162 10.55 61.33 15.35
N ASN A 163 10.64 61.35 14.01
CA ASN A 163 10.77 62.59 13.25
C ASN A 163 9.56 63.51 13.46
N ARG A 164 8.34 62.96 13.40
CA ARG A 164 7.11 63.72 13.66
C ARG A 164 7.08 64.29 15.08
N HIS A 165 7.56 63.54 16.06
CA HIS A 165 7.67 64.02 17.44
C HIS A 165 8.68 65.18 17.57
N ILE A 166 9.84 65.07 16.92
CA ILE A 166 10.84 66.16 16.90
C ILE A 166 10.29 67.41 16.21
N GLU A 167 9.59 67.27 15.07
CA GLU A 167 8.94 68.39 14.39
C GLU A 167 7.91 69.08 15.29
N GLN A 168 7.14 68.31 16.06
CA GLN A 168 6.18 68.85 17.03
C GLN A 168 6.89 69.59 18.17
N CYS A 169 7.98 69.04 18.72
CA CYS A 169 8.79 69.72 19.72
C CYS A 169 9.37 71.03 19.17
N ASN A 170 9.96 71.01 17.97
CA ASN A 170 10.52 72.20 17.33
C ASN A 170 9.44 73.27 17.12
N ARG A 171 8.26 72.88 16.63
CA ARG A 171 7.13 73.80 16.44
C ARG A 171 6.65 74.42 17.76
N VAL A 172 6.67 73.68 18.87
CA VAL A 172 6.34 74.23 20.20
C VAL A 172 7.39 75.24 20.63
N ILE A 173 8.69 74.95 20.47
CA ILE A 173 9.78 75.87 20.80
C ILE A 173 9.68 77.15 19.97
N GLU A 174 9.51 77.03 18.65
CA GLU A 174 9.33 78.17 17.74
C GLU A 174 8.10 79.02 18.14
N SER A 175 6.99 78.38 18.55
CA SER A 175 5.80 79.10 19.02
C SER A 175 6.03 79.86 20.34
N GLN A 176 6.91 79.36 21.22
CA GLN A 176 7.27 80.03 22.47
C GLN A 176 8.24 81.18 22.22
N GLU A 177 9.21 81.02 21.31
CA GLU A 177 10.18 82.07 20.95
C GLU A 177 9.55 83.20 20.13
N SER A 178 8.55 82.91 19.31
CA SER A 178 7.86 83.90 18.48
C SER A 178 6.84 84.77 19.23
N GLY A 179 6.60 84.53 20.53
CA GLY A 179 5.78 85.40 21.40
C GLY A 179 4.30 85.50 21.04
N LEU A 180 3.84 84.76 20.02
CA LEU A 180 2.43 84.66 19.66
C LEU A 180 1.77 83.58 20.52
N PRO A 181 0.62 83.84 21.17
CA PRO A 181 -0.14 82.80 21.87
C PRO A 181 -0.68 81.82 20.82
N GLY A 182 0.12 80.81 20.50
CA GLY A 182 -0.28 79.71 19.64
C GLY A 182 -1.51 79.03 20.24
N THR A 183 -2.51 78.78 19.40
CA THR A 183 -3.71 78.01 19.77
C THR A 183 -3.30 76.77 20.56
N SER A 184 -3.73 76.68 21.82
CA SER A 184 -3.46 75.61 22.79
C SER A 184 -3.36 74.23 22.10
N PRO A 185 -2.15 73.68 21.88
CA PRO A 185 -1.98 72.37 21.24
C PRO A 185 -2.62 71.26 22.08
N THR A 186 -2.81 71.49 23.38
CA THR A 186 -3.44 70.60 24.34
C THR A 186 -4.85 70.16 23.95
N ASP A 187 -5.65 71.03 23.32
CA ASP A 187 -7.04 70.69 22.97
C ASP A 187 -7.12 69.85 21.69
N THR A 188 -6.24 70.11 20.71
CA THR A 188 -6.07 69.26 19.53
C THR A 188 -5.55 67.87 19.91
N TRP A 189 -4.60 67.78 20.85
CA TRP A 189 -4.10 66.51 21.37
C TRP A 189 -5.17 65.70 22.08
N ARG A 190 -6.00 66.36 22.90
CA ARG A 190 -7.13 65.70 23.57
C ARG A 190 -8.11 65.13 22.56
N GLN A 191 -8.43 65.87 21.49
CA GLN A 191 -9.29 65.38 20.42
C GLN A 191 -8.65 64.18 19.69
N GLU A 192 -7.37 64.26 19.33
CA GLU A 192 -6.67 63.15 18.67
C GLU A 192 -6.63 61.89 19.54
N VAL A 193 -6.32 62.03 20.84
CA VAL A 193 -6.35 60.91 21.79
C VAL A 193 -7.75 60.28 21.89
N LEU A 194 -8.81 61.08 21.90
CA LEU A 194 -10.19 60.57 21.90
C LEU A 194 -10.49 59.82 20.60
N THR A 195 -10.07 60.34 19.44
CA THR A 195 -10.27 59.65 18.17
C THR A 195 -9.48 58.34 18.07
N LEU A 196 -8.25 58.30 18.60
CA LEU A 196 -7.43 57.10 18.64
C LEU A 196 -7.99 56.05 19.60
N LYS A 197 -8.51 56.45 20.76
CA LYS A 197 -9.24 55.54 21.66
C LYS A 197 -10.49 54.97 21.00
N ASN A 198 -11.23 55.78 20.25
CA ASN A 198 -12.40 55.31 19.49
C ASN A 198 -12.00 54.33 18.37
N LYS A 199 -10.85 54.56 17.70
CA LYS A 199 -10.32 53.62 16.71
C LYS A 199 -9.83 52.33 17.34
N LEU A 200 -9.14 52.41 18.48
CA LEU A 200 -8.66 51.24 19.22
C LEU A 200 -9.83 50.36 19.67
N THR A 201 -10.85 50.95 20.29
CA THR A 201 -12.06 50.21 20.71
C THR A 201 -12.82 49.61 19.51
N ALA A 202 -12.83 50.29 18.36
CA ALA A 202 -13.40 49.74 17.13
C ALA A 202 -12.59 48.55 16.58
N GLU A 203 -11.25 48.62 16.63
CA GLU A 203 -10.37 47.52 16.20
C GLU A 203 -10.36 46.34 17.19
N GLU A 204 -10.46 46.59 18.49
CA GLU A 204 -10.68 45.56 19.51
C GLU A 204 -12.02 44.85 19.26
N ALA A 205 -13.08 45.58 18.92
CA ALA A 205 -14.37 44.99 18.55
C ALA A 205 -14.28 44.17 17.25
N ARG A 206 -13.47 44.59 16.27
CA ARG A 206 -13.21 43.79 15.05
C ARG A 206 -12.42 42.52 15.36
N SER A 207 -11.40 42.63 16.20
CA SER A 207 -10.60 41.49 16.65
C SER A 207 -11.45 40.46 17.40
N MET A 208 -12.30 40.91 18.32
CA MET A 208 -13.25 40.02 19.02
C MET A 208 -14.23 39.34 18.06
N ARG A 209 -14.73 40.04 17.03
CA ARG A 209 -15.60 39.43 16.00
C ARG A 209 -14.88 38.36 15.19
N LEU A 210 -13.63 38.63 14.80
CA LEU A 210 -12.82 37.65 14.07
C LEU A 210 -12.49 36.44 14.93
N GLN A 211 -12.17 36.65 16.21
CA GLN A 211 -11.90 35.57 17.15
C GLN A 211 -13.13 34.67 17.34
N LYS A 212 -14.31 35.27 17.49
CA LYS A 212 -15.57 34.51 17.55
C LYS A 212 -15.84 33.71 16.25
N ALA A 213 -15.56 34.29 15.09
CA ALA A 213 -15.70 33.59 13.81
C ALA A 213 -14.71 32.42 13.66
N LEU A 214 -13.53 32.50 14.28
CA LEU A 214 -12.58 31.39 14.36
C LEU A 214 -13.11 30.29 15.29
N GLU A 215 -13.58 30.64 16.49
CA GLU A 215 -14.18 29.68 17.43
C GLU A 215 -15.38 28.94 16.79
N ASP A 216 -16.24 29.67 16.06
CA ASP A 216 -17.36 29.06 15.33
C ASP A 216 -16.87 28.08 14.25
N ARG A 217 -15.77 28.39 13.55
CA ARG A 217 -15.17 27.49 12.55
C ARG A 217 -14.54 26.26 13.18
N GLU A 218 -13.85 26.42 14.31
CA GLU A 218 -13.26 25.32 15.06
C GLU A 218 -14.35 24.37 15.59
N ALA A 219 -15.44 24.92 16.11
CA ALA A 219 -16.60 24.13 16.54
C ALA A 219 -17.23 23.33 15.38
N LEU A 220 -17.36 23.94 14.19
CA LEU A 220 -17.83 23.24 13.00
C LEU A 220 -16.87 22.14 12.56
N GLN A 221 -15.56 22.38 12.60
CA GLN A 221 -14.54 21.38 12.28
C GLN A 221 -14.60 20.21 13.25
N ALA A 222 -14.67 20.45 14.56
CA ALA A 222 -14.80 19.42 15.58
C ALA A 222 -16.08 18.58 15.37
N GLY A 223 -17.20 19.22 15.00
CA GLY A 223 -18.44 18.53 14.66
C GLY A 223 -18.32 17.62 13.43
N LEU A 224 -17.61 18.08 12.38
CA LEU A 224 -17.34 17.27 11.19
C LEU A 224 -16.41 16.10 11.49
N GLU A 225 -15.37 16.30 12.30
CA GLU A 225 -14.47 15.23 12.73
C GLU A 225 -15.21 14.15 13.52
N GLN A 226 -16.13 14.54 14.42
CA GLN A 226 -16.93 13.60 15.17
C GLN A 226 -17.84 12.76 14.25
N ARG A 227 -18.46 13.39 13.25
CA ARG A 227 -19.27 12.67 12.25
C ARG A 227 -18.42 11.74 11.39
N LEU A 228 -17.20 12.15 11.02
CA LEU A 228 -16.27 11.29 10.30
C LEU A 228 -15.87 10.07 11.14
N ARG A 229 -15.56 10.25 12.43
CA ARG A 229 -15.26 9.13 13.34
C ARG A 229 -16.45 8.18 13.49
N GLN A 230 -17.67 8.70 13.61
CA GLN A 230 -18.88 7.87 13.66
C GLN A 230 -19.10 7.07 12.36
N LEU A 231 -18.89 7.69 11.21
CA LEU A 231 -18.97 7.01 9.92
C LEU A 231 -17.90 5.93 9.78
N GLU A 232 -16.68 6.21 10.23
CA GLU A 232 -15.57 5.25 10.25
C GLU A 232 -15.90 4.04 11.12
N THR A 233 -16.45 4.24 12.32
CA THR A 233 -16.86 3.13 13.20
C THR A 233 -17.97 2.29 12.56
N LEU A 234 -18.97 2.92 11.94
CA LEU A 234 -20.05 2.19 11.27
C LEU A 234 -19.56 1.38 10.07
N VAL A 235 -18.63 1.95 9.29
CA VAL A 235 -17.98 1.23 8.19
C VAL A 235 -17.17 0.05 8.71
N GLN A 236 -16.42 0.25 9.80
CA GLN A 236 -15.61 -0.80 10.42
C GLN A 236 -16.49 -1.93 10.98
N GLU A 237 -17.60 -1.62 11.64
CA GLU A 237 -18.58 -2.60 12.11
C GLU A 237 -19.20 -3.39 10.96
N ARG A 238 -19.55 -2.72 9.86
CA ARG A 238 -20.11 -3.37 8.67
C ARG A 238 -19.09 -4.29 8.00
N GLN A 239 -17.83 -3.87 7.91
CA GLN A 239 -16.74 -4.70 7.39
C GLN A 239 -16.49 -5.91 8.30
N ASN A 240 -16.44 -5.71 9.62
CA ASN A 240 -16.26 -6.79 10.59
C ASN A 240 -17.42 -7.79 10.57
N GLY A 241 -18.66 -7.31 10.44
CA GLY A 241 -19.85 -8.16 10.30
C GLY A 241 -19.85 -8.98 9.01
N ALA A 242 -19.51 -8.36 7.88
CA ALA A 242 -19.35 -9.07 6.61
C ALA A 242 -18.22 -10.12 6.67
N ASN A 243 -17.10 -9.78 7.31
CA ASN A 243 -15.99 -10.70 7.52
C ASN A 243 -16.39 -11.88 8.44
N ALA A 244 -17.12 -11.62 9.52
CA ALA A 244 -17.63 -12.65 10.42
C ALA A 244 -18.61 -13.59 9.72
N GLU A 245 -19.48 -13.07 8.84
CA GLU A 245 -20.37 -13.88 8.03
C GLU A 245 -19.60 -14.78 7.04
N LEU A 246 -18.58 -14.24 6.39
CA LEU A 246 -17.70 -15.01 5.49
C LEU A 246 -16.96 -16.12 6.25
N VAL A 247 -16.45 -15.85 7.45
CA VAL A 247 -15.81 -16.86 8.32
C VAL A 247 -16.80 -17.93 8.74
N ALA A 248 -18.02 -17.55 9.13
CA ALA A 248 -19.07 -18.52 9.48
C ALA A 248 -19.49 -19.39 8.29
N ARG A 249 -19.55 -18.83 7.07
CA ARG A 249 -19.79 -19.58 5.84
C ARG A 249 -18.66 -20.55 5.53
N LEU A 250 -17.41 -20.15 5.72
CA LEU A 250 -16.23 -21.02 5.56
C LEU A 250 -16.26 -22.19 6.55
N GLN A 251 -16.52 -21.93 7.84
CA GLN A 251 -16.60 -23.00 8.84
C GLN A 251 -17.73 -24.01 8.57
N ARG A 252 -18.90 -23.54 8.08
CA ARG A 252 -19.98 -24.45 7.63
C ARG A 252 -19.58 -25.26 6.39
N ALA A 253 -18.84 -24.67 5.46
CA ALA A 253 -18.35 -25.39 4.30
C ALA A 253 -17.30 -26.44 4.69
N GLU A 254 -16.44 -26.13 5.66
CA GLU A 254 -15.46 -27.07 6.21
C GLU A 254 -16.13 -28.25 6.93
N SER A 255 -17.15 -28.01 7.77
CA SER A 255 -17.85 -29.09 8.47
C SER A 255 -18.53 -30.07 7.51
N GLN A 256 -19.14 -29.55 6.43
CA GLN A 256 -19.74 -30.38 5.37
C GLN A 256 -18.70 -31.20 4.60
N LEU A 257 -17.47 -30.69 4.45
CA LEU A 257 -16.38 -31.44 3.84
C LEU A 257 -15.88 -32.56 4.77
N TRP A 258 -15.81 -32.31 6.07
CA TRP A 258 -15.46 -33.33 7.07
C TRP A 258 -16.50 -34.44 7.15
N ASP A 259 -17.79 -34.11 7.14
CA ASP A 259 -18.89 -35.09 7.13
C ASP A 259 -18.95 -35.94 5.85
N LYS A 260 -18.56 -35.38 4.70
CA LYS A 260 -18.43 -36.16 3.46
C LYS A 260 -17.22 -37.09 3.45
N LYS A 261 -16.21 -36.84 4.29
CA LYS A 261 -14.95 -37.61 4.35
C LYS A 261 -15.02 -38.78 5.34
N THR A 262 -16.05 -38.90 6.15
CA THR A 262 -16.30 -40.05 7.04
C THR A 262 -17.23 -41.07 6.36
N PRO A 263 -16.69 -42.11 5.67
CA PRO A 263 -17.54 -43.18 5.16
C PRO A 263 -18.14 -43.94 6.34
N LYS A 264 -19.47 -44.11 6.33
CA LYS A 264 -20.22 -45.05 7.20
C LYS A 264 -19.51 -46.40 7.25
N ARG A 265 -18.71 -46.64 8.30
CA ARG A 265 -18.29 -47.98 8.68
C ARG A 265 -19.40 -48.59 9.53
N GLY A 266 -20.13 -49.49 8.87
CA GLY A 266 -20.87 -50.64 9.39
C GLY A 266 -21.46 -50.57 10.80
N ALA A 267 -22.80 -50.55 10.85
CA ALA A 267 -23.53 -51.17 11.95
C ALA A 267 -23.40 -52.70 11.83
N LYS A 268 -23.03 -53.36 12.93
CA LYS A 268 -23.27 -54.78 13.20
C LYS A 268 -24.45 -54.88 14.14
#